data_AF-A0A0G1NLX8-F1
#
_entry.id   AF-A0A0G1NLX8-F1
#
_cell.length_a   1.000
_cell.length_b   1.000
_cell.length_c   1.000
_cell.angle_alpha   90.00
_cell.angle_beta   90.00
_cell.angle_gamma   90.00
#
_symmetry.space_group_name_H-M   'P 1'
#
loop_
_entity.id
_entity.type
_entity.pdbx_description
1 polymer ?
#
loop_
_entity_poly.entity_id
_entity_poly.type
_entity_poly.pdbx_seq_one_letter_code
_entity_poly.pdbx_strand_id
1 'polypeptide(L)'
;MASKELVELLRHYDELEGYYCSMDAYEEVAANQVVSWAWLARKWQWHRQERERIEALMIDVLPSLLPRITSCYELLTMWLTTSPGSTAQRMIEDRIAQEVIATTTNWFDLEALLAWVGQSSSPFVEQVKAQMRVLLFEITSEECPVWFSFLLCNIPRACIVLDALNSKVQELKAELRLG
;
A
#
# COMPACT_ATOMS: atom_id res chain seq x y z
N MET A 1 -8.45 22.12 -7.79
CA MET A 1 -8.59 23.29 -6.89
C MET A 1 -8.69 22.75 -5.48
N ALA A 2 -7.66 22.92 -4.65
CA ALA A 2 -7.79 22.58 -3.23
C ALA A 2 -8.85 23.50 -2.61
N SER A 3 -9.78 22.92 -1.82
CA SER A 3 -10.86 23.67 -1.18
C SER A 3 -10.25 24.83 -0.38
N LYS A 4 -10.83 26.03 -0.54
CA LYS A 4 -10.47 27.24 0.22
C LYS A 4 -10.49 26.97 1.74
N GLU A 5 -11.29 26.00 2.17
CA GLU A 5 -11.37 25.54 3.55
C GLU A 5 -10.10 24.82 4.01
N LEU A 6 -9.44 24.04 3.13
CA LEU A 6 -8.16 23.39 3.46
C LEU A 6 -7.07 24.44 3.68
N VAL A 7 -7.06 25.51 2.87
CA VAL A 7 -6.10 26.62 3.00
C VAL A 7 -6.36 27.43 4.26
N GLU A 8 -7.62 27.70 4.60
CA GLU A 8 -7.98 28.42 5.83
C GLU A 8 -7.71 27.59 7.10
N LEU A 9 -7.88 26.26 7.02
CA LEU A 9 -7.62 25.35 8.14
C LEU A 9 -6.12 25.15 8.39
N LEU A 10 -5.29 25.15 7.34
CA LEU A 10 -3.82 25.22 7.45
C LEU A 10 -3.37 26.57 8.04
N ARG A 11 -3.94 27.69 7.58
CA ARG A 11 -3.60 29.04 8.09
C ARG A 11 -3.97 29.25 9.57
N HIS A 12 -5.11 28.71 10.01
CA HIS A 12 -5.51 28.79 11.41
C HIS A 12 -4.64 27.91 12.33
N TYR A 13 -4.02 26.88 11.76
CA TYR A 13 -3.05 26.03 12.46
C TYR A 13 -1.69 26.72 12.58
N ASP A 14 -1.27 27.49 11.57
CA ASP A 14 -0.03 28.29 11.62
C ASP A 14 -0.08 29.37 12.71
N GLU A 15 -1.26 29.94 13.00
CA GLU A 15 -1.45 30.91 14.10
C GLU A 15 -1.30 30.28 15.50
N LEU A 16 -1.56 28.97 15.63
CA LEU A 16 -1.35 28.21 16.87
C LEU A 16 0.13 27.79 17.06
N GLU A 17 0.93 27.81 15.99
CA GLU A 17 2.31 27.29 15.95
C GLU A 17 3.40 28.36 16.20
N GLY A 18 3.01 29.61 16.47
CA GLY A 18 3.92 30.73 16.79
C GLY A 18 4.79 30.57 18.05
N TYR A 19 4.88 29.37 18.64
CA TYR A 19 5.68 29.11 19.84
C TYR A 19 6.91 28.22 19.65
N TYR A 20 7.07 27.43 18.58
CA TYR A 20 8.28 26.58 18.42
C TYR A 20 8.58 26.19 16.96
N CYS A 21 9.20 27.08 16.18
CA CYS A 21 10.30 26.78 15.24
C CYS A 21 10.66 28.04 14.41
N SER A 22 11.95 28.28 14.22
CA SER A 22 12.49 29.45 13.51
C SER A 22 12.09 29.48 12.03
N MET A 23 11.77 30.69 11.57
CA MET A 23 11.29 31.05 10.22
C MET A 23 12.13 30.55 9.03
N ASP A 24 13.40 30.19 9.21
CA ASP A 24 14.32 29.95 8.09
C ASP A 24 14.04 28.65 7.32
N ALA A 25 13.22 27.73 7.85
CA ALA A 25 12.83 26.50 7.16
C ALA A 25 11.57 26.64 6.26
N TYR A 26 10.88 27.79 6.31
CA TYR A 26 9.55 27.95 5.70
C TYR A 26 9.58 28.53 4.28
N GLU A 27 10.56 29.37 3.93
CA GLU A 27 10.57 30.05 2.63
C GLU A 27 10.86 29.11 1.45
N GLU A 28 11.44 27.94 1.68
CA GLU A 28 11.75 26.98 0.62
C GLU A 28 10.59 26.00 0.31
N VAL A 29 9.69 25.77 1.27
CA VAL A 29 8.56 24.83 1.13
C VAL A 29 7.33 25.51 0.51
N ALA A 30 7.09 26.78 0.83
CA ALA A 30 5.94 27.54 0.30
C ALA A 30 6.07 27.86 -1.20
N ALA A 31 7.29 27.90 -1.74
CA ALA A 31 7.54 28.21 -3.15
C ALA A 31 7.25 27.04 -4.12
N ASN A 32 7.16 25.79 -3.64
CA ASN A 32 7.21 24.61 -4.52
C ASN A 32 5.98 23.67 -4.49
N GLN A 33 4.85 24.01 -3.86
CA GLN A 33 3.59 23.23 -3.90
C GLN A 33 3.69 21.71 -3.65
N VAL A 34 4.77 21.22 -3.05
CA VAL A 34 4.92 19.83 -2.61
C VAL A 34 4.99 19.84 -1.10
N VAL A 35 3.83 19.78 -0.45
CA VAL A 35 3.78 19.36 0.95
C VAL A 35 4.27 17.92 0.97
N SER A 36 5.50 17.71 1.47
CA SER A 36 6.08 16.37 1.56
C SER A 36 5.20 15.47 2.42
N TRP A 37 4.75 14.32 1.91
CA TRP A 37 3.96 13.36 2.69
C TRP A 37 4.70 12.89 3.95
N ALA A 38 6.04 12.96 3.99
CA ALA A 38 6.83 12.71 5.19
C ALA A 38 6.61 13.76 6.28
N TRP A 39 6.29 15.01 5.92
CA TRP A 39 5.90 16.08 6.83
C TRP A 39 4.49 15.83 7.38
N LEU A 40 3.54 15.45 6.53
CA LEU A 40 2.18 15.07 6.96
C LEU A 40 2.20 13.85 7.89
N ALA A 41 2.98 12.82 7.57
CA ALA A 41 3.16 11.61 8.37
C ALA A 41 3.76 11.90 9.76
N ARG A 42 4.69 12.86 9.87
CA ARG A 42 5.26 13.30 11.16
C ARG A 42 4.28 14.08 12.02
N LYS A 43 3.42 14.92 11.44
CA LYS A 43 2.35 15.61 12.19
C LYS A 43 1.18 14.68 12.58
N TRP A 44 1.01 13.56 11.90
CA TRP A 44 -0.09 12.58 12.06
C TRP A 44 -0.24 11.96 13.47
N GLN A 45 0.80 12.02 14.31
CA GLN A 45 0.87 11.24 15.55
C GLN A 45 0.12 11.82 16.77
N TRP A 46 -0.43 13.05 16.72
CA TRP A 46 -0.73 13.79 17.97
C TRP A 46 -2.21 14.08 18.33
N HIS A 47 -3.20 14.06 17.41
CA HIS A 47 -4.60 14.37 17.78
C HIS A 47 -5.68 13.56 17.03
N ARG A 48 -6.47 12.76 17.77
CA ARG A 48 -7.52 11.87 17.24
C ARG A 48 -8.65 12.61 16.50
N GLN A 49 -9.10 13.76 17.01
CA GLN A 49 -10.17 14.56 16.39
C GLN A 49 -9.73 15.27 15.11
N GLU A 50 -8.45 15.67 15.03
CA GLU A 50 -7.88 16.26 13.82
C GLU A 50 -7.72 15.20 12.73
N ARG A 51 -7.41 13.95 13.11
CA ARG A 51 -7.35 12.81 12.19
C ARG A 51 -8.66 12.54 11.47
N GLU A 52 -9.79 12.55 12.17
CA GLU A 52 -11.11 12.33 11.57
C GLU A 52 -11.50 13.44 10.57
N ARG A 53 -11.20 14.71 10.91
CA ARG A 53 -11.44 15.85 10.01
C ARG A 53 -10.56 15.80 8.77
N ILE A 54 -9.28 15.48 8.92
CA ILE A 54 -8.34 15.35 7.80
C ILE A 54 -8.76 14.18 6.91
N GLU A 55 -9.14 13.04 7.47
CA GLU A 55 -9.62 11.90 6.69
C GLU A 55 -10.91 12.21 5.94
N ALA A 56 -11.83 12.98 6.53
CA ALA A 56 -13.02 13.45 5.83
C ALA A 56 -12.63 14.30 4.60
N LEU A 57 -11.66 15.21 4.74
CA LEU A 57 -11.15 16.00 3.61
C LEU A 57 -10.40 15.14 2.58
N MET A 58 -9.71 14.09 3.02
CA MET A 58 -9.05 13.15 2.11
C MET A 58 -10.07 12.41 1.26
N ILE A 59 -11.21 11.98 1.81
CA ILE A 59 -12.27 11.27 1.06
C ILE A 59 -12.73 12.10 -0.15
N ASP A 60 -12.77 13.42 -0.04
CA ASP A 60 -13.17 14.30 -1.14
C ASP A 60 -12.08 14.45 -2.22
N VAL A 61 -10.81 14.37 -1.84
CA VAL A 61 -9.67 14.61 -2.75
C VAL A 61 -9.18 13.32 -3.42
N LEU A 62 -9.19 12.19 -2.69
CA LEU A 62 -8.66 10.91 -3.11
C LEU A 62 -9.21 10.40 -4.47
N PRO A 63 -10.50 10.53 -4.82
CA PRO A 63 -11.01 10.06 -6.11
C PRO A 63 -10.31 10.72 -7.31
N SER A 64 -9.91 11.98 -7.17
CA SER A 64 -9.20 12.72 -8.22
C SER A 64 -7.68 12.52 -8.21
N LEU A 65 -7.14 12.21 -7.03
CA LEU A 65 -5.70 12.09 -6.81
C LEU A 65 -5.19 10.68 -7.10
N LEU A 66 -5.88 9.64 -6.60
CA LEU A 66 -5.44 8.24 -6.68
C LEU A 66 -5.17 7.77 -8.12
N PRO A 67 -6.00 8.09 -9.14
CA PRO A 67 -5.71 7.70 -10.52
C PRO A 67 -4.40 8.29 -11.09
N ARG A 68 -3.87 9.36 -10.49
CA ARG A 68 -2.65 10.04 -10.93
C ARG A 68 -1.40 9.50 -10.25
N ILE A 69 -1.56 8.73 -9.19
CA ILE A 69 -0.46 8.10 -8.47
C ILE A 69 -0.21 6.74 -9.11
N THR A 70 1.02 6.58 -9.60
CA THR A 70 1.52 5.33 -10.21
C THR A 70 2.57 4.65 -9.34
N SER A 71 3.11 5.36 -8.34
CA SER A 71 4.12 4.84 -7.43
C SER A 71 3.47 3.98 -6.33
N CYS A 72 3.79 2.69 -6.32
CA CYS A 72 3.42 1.77 -5.25
C CYS A 72 3.87 2.29 -3.87
N TYR A 73 5.08 2.83 -3.77
CA TYR A 73 5.61 3.37 -2.53
C TYR A 73 4.80 4.57 -2.02
N GLU A 74 4.34 5.44 -2.93
CA GLU A 74 3.47 6.56 -2.56
C GLU A 74 2.12 6.06 -2.04
N LEU A 75 1.50 5.10 -2.74
CA LEU A 75 0.24 4.50 -2.29
C LEU A 75 0.38 3.82 -0.92
N LEU A 76 1.46 3.07 -0.69
CA LEU A 76 1.73 2.43 0.60
C LEU A 76 2.00 3.45 1.71
N THR A 77 2.72 4.52 1.40
CA THR A 77 2.94 5.63 2.35
C THR A 77 1.62 6.27 2.74
N MET A 78 0.75 6.54 1.77
CA MET A 78 -0.59 7.06 2.05
C MET A 78 -1.42 6.07 2.89
N TRP A 79 -1.38 4.78 2.57
CA TRP A 79 -2.09 3.74 3.31
C TRP A 79 -1.68 3.70 4.79
N LEU A 80 -0.36 3.72 5.08
CA LEU A 80 0.18 3.69 6.44
C LEU A 80 -0.26 4.89 7.29
N THR A 81 -0.56 5.99 6.63
CA THR A 81 -0.96 7.20 7.31
C THR A 81 -2.45 7.21 7.65
N THR A 82 -3.30 6.59 6.84
CA THR A 82 -4.74 6.52 7.12
C THR A 82 -5.11 5.69 8.36
N SER A 83 -6.24 6.01 8.99
CA SER A 83 -6.76 5.21 10.10
C SER A 83 -7.15 3.81 9.64
N PRO A 84 -6.83 2.78 10.44
CA PRO A 84 -7.26 1.41 10.16
C PRO A 84 -8.78 1.32 9.95
N GLY A 85 -9.20 0.75 8.83
CA GLY A 85 -10.61 0.55 8.43
C GLY A 85 -11.32 1.80 7.89
N SER A 86 -10.65 2.95 7.83
CA SER A 86 -11.25 4.19 7.31
C SER A 86 -11.64 4.07 5.84
N THR A 87 -12.56 4.93 5.40
CA THR A 87 -12.92 5.03 3.98
C THR A 87 -11.71 5.43 3.14
N ALA A 88 -10.89 6.37 3.62
CA ALA A 88 -9.66 6.79 2.95
C ALA A 88 -8.69 5.62 2.77
N GLN A 89 -8.49 4.80 3.82
CA GLN A 89 -7.64 3.61 3.72
C GLN A 89 -8.15 2.64 2.65
N ARG A 90 -9.45 2.34 2.66
CA ARG A 90 -10.06 1.41 1.68
C ARG A 90 -9.92 1.90 0.24
N MET A 91 -10.05 3.21 -0.01
CA MET A 91 -9.84 3.77 -1.35
C MET A 91 -8.39 3.61 -1.82
N ILE A 92 -7.43 3.77 -0.91
CA ILE A 92 -6.02 3.54 -1.21
C ILE A 92 -5.75 2.05 -1.43
N GLU A 93 -6.34 1.15 -0.63
CA GLU A 93 -6.27 -0.31 -0.81
C GLU A 93 -6.78 -0.72 -2.18
N ASP A 94 -7.95 -0.22 -2.60
CA ASP A 94 -8.53 -0.49 -3.92
C ASP A 94 -7.59 -0.03 -5.04
N ARG A 95 -6.91 1.10 -4.86
CA ARG A 95 -5.93 1.61 -5.82
C ARG A 95 -4.67 0.73 -5.87
N ILE A 96 -4.14 0.33 -4.71
CA ILE A 96 -3.00 -0.59 -4.63
C ILE A 96 -3.37 -1.92 -5.30
N ALA A 97 -4.58 -2.41 -5.12
CA ALA A 97 -5.03 -3.63 -5.77
C ALA A 97 -5.04 -3.52 -7.30
N GLN A 98 -5.53 -2.41 -7.83
CA GLN A 98 -5.58 -2.18 -9.28
C GLN A 98 -4.21 -2.02 -9.92
N GLU A 99 -3.29 -1.29 -9.26
CA GLU A 99 -1.99 -0.96 -9.86
C GLU A 99 -0.89 -1.94 -9.51
N VAL A 100 -0.86 -2.43 -8.27
CA VAL A 100 0.23 -3.24 -7.74
C VAL A 100 -0.14 -4.70 -7.81
N ILE A 101 -1.25 -5.11 -7.18
CA ILE A 101 -1.61 -6.53 -7.10
C ILE A 101 -1.86 -7.09 -8.51
N ALA A 102 -2.67 -6.42 -9.33
CA ALA A 102 -3.06 -6.91 -10.65
C ALA A 102 -1.89 -7.00 -11.65
N THR A 103 -0.80 -6.25 -11.44
CA THR A 103 0.36 -6.22 -12.36
C THR A 103 1.57 -6.98 -11.82
N THR A 104 1.56 -7.37 -10.56
CA THR A 104 2.69 -8.06 -9.93
C THR A 104 2.78 -9.51 -10.42
N THR A 105 3.92 -9.83 -11.02
CA THR A 105 4.29 -11.18 -11.49
C THR A 105 5.33 -11.86 -10.60
N ASN A 106 5.73 -11.20 -9.51
CA ASN A 106 6.77 -11.64 -8.60
C ASN A 106 6.20 -11.91 -7.21
N TRP A 107 6.41 -13.13 -6.73
CA TRP A 107 5.97 -13.58 -5.42
C TRP A 107 6.47 -12.71 -4.26
N PHE A 108 7.74 -12.30 -4.31
CA PHE A 108 8.37 -11.57 -3.20
C PHE A 108 7.77 -10.17 -3.00
N ASP A 109 7.28 -9.55 -4.07
CA ASP A 109 6.63 -8.25 -3.99
C ASP A 109 5.27 -8.37 -3.25
N LEU A 110 4.54 -9.48 -3.48
CA LEU A 110 3.29 -9.79 -2.76
C LEU A 110 3.56 -10.16 -1.29
N GLU A 111 4.64 -10.90 -1.00
CA GLU A 111 5.04 -11.17 0.38
C GLU A 111 5.45 -9.90 1.13
N ALA A 112 6.22 -9.02 0.48
CA ALA A 112 6.57 -7.73 1.05
C ALA A 112 5.30 -6.94 1.36
N LEU A 113 4.34 -6.89 0.43
CA LEU A 113 3.06 -6.22 0.62
C LEU A 113 2.30 -6.77 1.84
N LEU A 114 2.24 -8.10 2.01
CA LEU A 114 1.63 -8.73 3.19
C LEU A 114 2.36 -8.40 4.49
N ALA A 115 3.69 -8.30 4.46
CA ALA A 115 4.47 -7.89 5.62
C ALA A 115 4.14 -6.44 6.04
N TRP A 116 3.85 -5.56 5.07
CA TRP A 116 3.44 -4.18 5.33
C TRP A 116 2.04 -4.06 5.91
N VAL A 117 1.06 -4.79 5.37
CA VAL A 117 -0.34 -4.69 5.83
C VAL A 117 -0.68 -5.58 7.03
N GLY A 118 0.25 -6.47 7.39
CA GLY A 118 0.08 -7.43 8.46
C GLY A 118 -0.93 -8.54 8.14
N GLN A 119 -1.14 -9.45 9.11
CA GLN A 119 -2.05 -10.59 8.97
C GLN A 119 -3.50 -10.22 9.27
N SER A 120 -3.97 -9.05 8.82
CA SER A 120 -5.36 -8.66 9.00
C SER A 120 -6.27 -9.48 8.07
N SER A 121 -7.52 -9.74 8.49
CA SER A 121 -8.54 -10.38 7.64
C SER A 121 -9.19 -9.38 6.68
N SER A 122 -8.47 -8.35 6.24
CA SER A 122 -9.05 -7.33 5.36
C SER A 122 -9.30 -7.91 3.96
N PRO A 123 -10.33 -7.42 3.24
CA PRO A 123 -10.55 -7.78 1.84
C PRO A 123 -9.30 -7.56 0.97
N PHE A 124 -8.49 -6.55 1.30
CA PHE A 124 -7.22 -6.27 0.65
C PHE A 124 -6.23 -7.44 0.78
N VAL A 125 -6.05 -7.97 2.00
CA VAL A 125 -5.16 -9.12 2.23
C VAL A 125 -5.62 -10.32 1.40
N GLU A 126 -6.92 -10.60 1.33
CA GLU A 126 -7.44 -11.70 0.51
C GLU A 126 -7.19 -11.52 -0.99
N GLN A 127 -7.19 -10.28 -1.50
CA GLN A 127 -6.81 -10.00 -2.89
C GLN A 127 -5.32 -10.31 -3.14
N VAL A 128 -4.43 -9.97 -2.20
CA VAL A 128 -3.01 -10.35 -2.30
C VAL A 128 -2.87 -11.87 -2.32
N LYS A 129 -3.59 -12.59 -1.43
CA LYS A 129 -3.58 -14.07 -1.43
C LYS A 129 -4.11 -14.64 -2.74
N ALA A 130 -5.15 -14.05 -3.32
CA ALA A 130 -5.71 -14.49 -4.59
C ALA A 130 -4.67 -14.35 -5.71
N GLN A 131 -3.96 -13.23 -5.79
CA GLN A 131 -2.91 -13.04 -6.79
C GLN A 131 -1.74 -14.00 -6.58
N MET A 132 -1.33 -14.26 -5.34
CA MET A 132 -0.29 -15.27 -5.06
C MET A 132 -0.69 -16.66 -5.58
N ARG A 133 -1.99 -17.03 -5.47
CA ARG A 133 -2.49 -18.29 -6.04
C ARG A 133 -2.45 -18.26 -7.58
N VAL A 134 -2.83 -17.15 -8.20
CA VAL A 134 -2.73 -16.99 -9.67
C VAL A 134 -1.29 -17.22 -10.13
N LEU A 135 -0.31 -16.57 -9.50
CA LEU A 135 1.11 -16.74 -9.85
C LEU A 135 1.57 -18.19 -9.73
N LEU A 136 1.07 -18.95 -8.76
CA LEU A 136 1.39 -20.37 -8.65
C LEU A 136 0.75 -21.18 -9.79
N PHE A 137 -0.50 -20.89 -10.14
CA PHE A 137 -1.22 -21.64 -11.16
C PHE A 137 -0.70 -21.39 -12.58
N GLU A 138 -0.16 -20.21 -12.85
CA GLU A 138 0.44 -19.84 -14.15
C GLU A 138 1.77 -20.57 -14.43
N ILE A 139 2.42 -21.15 -13.42
CA ILE A 139 3.67 -21.89 -13.61
C ILE A 139 3.41 -23.15 -14.42
N THR A 140 4.26 -23.44 -15.39
CA THR A 140 4.25 -24.71 -16.13
C THR A 140 5.55 -25.45 -15.91
N SER A 141 5.59 -26.74 -16.29
CA SER A 141 6.83 -27.52 -16.25
C SER A 141 7.91 -27.00 -17.22
N GLU A 142 7.50 -26.28 -18.27
CA GLU A 142 8.40 -25.66 -19.25
C GLU A 142 8.87 -24.26 -18.80
N GLU A 143 7.98 -23.49 -18.16
CA GLU A 143 8.24 -22.12 -17.73
C GLU A 143 8.16 -22.01 -16.21
N CYS A 144 9.29 -22.29 -15.55
CA CYS A 144 9.44 -22.21 -14.11
C CYS A 144 10.19 -20.93 -13.71
N PRO A 145 9.52 -19.94 -13.09
CA PRO A 145 10.18 -18.72 -12.65
C PRO A 145 11.26 -18.97 -11.60
N VAL A 146 12.33 -18.18 -11.63
CA VAL A 146 13.44 -18.28 -10.66
C VAL A 146 12.94 -18.14 -9.21
N TRP A 147 11.97 -17.24 -8.97
CA TRP A 147 11.40 -17.04 -7.64
C TRP A 147 10.71 -18.30 -7.12
N PHE A 148 10.12 -19.13 -7.98
CA PHE A 148 9.43 -20.35 -7.57
C PHE A 148 10.43 -21.40 -7.07
N SER A 149 11.54 -21.58 -7.79
CA SER A 149 12.65 -22.43 -7.33
C SER A 149 13.17 -21.98 -5.96
N PHE A 150 13.35 -20.66 -5.77
CA PHE A 150 13.78 -20.11 -4.48
C PHE A 150 12.74 -20.35 -3.37
N LEU A 151 11.46 -20.16 -3.67
CA LEU A 151 10.35 -20.41 -2.75
C LEU A 151 10.34 -21.86 -2.27
N LEU A 152 10.55 -22.84 -3.15
CA LEU A 152 10.63 -24.24 -2.76
C LEU A 152 11.82 -24.57 -1.86
N CYS A 153 12.95 -23.91 -2.08
CA CYS A 153 14.13 -24.06 -1.21
C CYS A 153 13.95 -23.37 0.16
N ASN A 154 13.09 -22.35 0.23
CA ASN A 154 12.94 -21.49 1.39
C ASN A 154 11.48 -21.26 1.75
N ILE A 155 10.68 -22.33 1.80
CA ILE A 155 9.24 -22.21 2.09
C ILE A 155 9.07 -21.54 3.46
N PRO A 156 8.45 -20.35 3.52
CA PRO A 156 8.22 -19.69 4.79
C PRO A 156 7.37 -20.56 5.69
N ARG A 157 7.72 -20.67 6.98
CA ARG A 157 6.93 -21.43 7.97
C ARG A 157 5.47 -20.97 8.06
N ALA A 158 5.22 -19.70 7.73
CA ALA A 158 3.89 -19.10 7.70
C ALA A 158 3.42 -18.81 6.25
N CYS A 159 3.76 -19.67 5.28
CA CYS A 159 3.28 -19.53 3.91
C CYS A 159 1.75 -19.56 3.89
N ILE A 160 1.15 -18.40 3.62
CA ILE A 160 -0.28 -18.16 3.76
C ILE A 160 -1.15 -18.86 2.71
N VAL A 161 -0.54 -19.38 1.64
CA VAL A 161 -1.20 -20.15 0.57
C VAL A 161 -0.51 -21.51 0.36
N LEU A 162 0.01 -22.09 1.45
CA LEU A 162 0.76 -23.35 1.43
C LEU A 162 0.01 -24.50 0.73
N ASP A 163 -1.30 -24.60 0.88
CA ASP A 163 -2.11 -25.63 0.23
C ASP A 163 -2.09 -25.51 -1.30
N ALA A 164 -2.14 -24.28 -1.82
CA ALA A 164 -2.04 -24.02 -3.26
C ALA A 164 -0.64 -24.34 -3.78
N LEU A 165 0.40 -23.94 -3.02
CA LEU A 165 1.80 -24.27 -3.35
C LEU A 165 2.01 -25.78 -3.42
N ASN A 166 1.54 -26.51 -2.41
CA ASN A 166 1.65 -27.96 -2.37
C ASN A 166 0.91 -28.62 -3.53
N SER A 167 -0.30 -28.15 -3.84
CA SER A 167 -1.08 -28.66 -4.97
C SER A 167 -0.34 -28.48 -6.29
N LYS A 168 0.21 -27.29 -6.54
CA LYS A 168 0.96 -27.01 -7.78
C LYS A 168 2.24 -27.85 -7.89
N VAL A 169 2.96 -28.05 -6.78
CA VAL A 169 4.15 -28.91 -6.75
C VAL A 169 3.80 -30.37 -7.12
N GLN A 170 2.65 -30.88 -6.68
CA GLN A 170 2.22 -32.23 -7.04
C GLN A 170 1.83 -32.35 -8.52
N GLU A 171 1.15 -31.34 -9.05
CA GLU A 171 0.81 -31.22 -10.47
C GLU A 171 2.06 -31.28 -11.35
N LEU A 172 3.04 -30.39 -11.10
CA LEU A 172 4.30 -30.35 -11.86
C LEU A 172 5.10 -31.67 -11.75
N LYS A 173 5.09 -32.32 -10.58
CA LYS A 173 5.71 -33.65 -10.41
C LYS A 173 5.03 -34.74 -11.24
N ALA A 174 3.71 -34.66 -11.41
CA ALA A 174 2.98 -35.62 -12.22
C ALA A 174 3.28 -35.42 -13.71
N GLU A 175 3.31 -34.18 -14.19
CA GLU A 175 3.66 -33.83 -15.57
C GLU A 175 5.07 -34.34 -15.95
N LEU A 176 6.07 -34.05 -15.12
CA LEU A 176 7.46 -34.46 -15.36
C LEU A 176 7.71 -35.98 -15.30
N ARG A 177 6.75 -36.75 -14.77
CA ARG A 177 6.80 -38.23 -14.78
C ARG A 177 6.11 -38.84 -16.00
N LEU A 178 5.29 -38.06 -16.69
CA LEU A 178 4.50 -38.47 -17.85
C LEU A 178 5.09 -37.98 -19.18
N GLY A 179 5.96 -36.97 -19.15
CA GLY A 179 6.82 -36.56 -20.27
C GLY A 179 8.13 -37.34 -20.33
#